data_AF-A0A6H1U3E5-F1
#
_entry.id   AF-A0A6H1U3E5-F1
#
_cell.length_a   1.000
_cell.length_b   1.000
_cell.length_c   1.000
_cell.angle_alpha   90.00
_cell.angle_beta   90.00
_cell.angle_gamma   90.00
#
_symmetry.space_group_name_H-M   'P 1'
#
loop_
_entity.id
_entity.type
_entity.pdbx_description
1 polymer ?
#
loop_
_entity_poly.entity_id
_entity_poly.type
_entity_poly.pdbx_seq_one_letter_code
_entity_poly.pdbx_strand_id
1 'polypeptide(L)'
;MIHSLLDTRTTNFGDLISNGKIYRVPPFQRDYSWNEENWEDLWQDIESLLTEQTPIHYMGAIVLQSSLESDKYFTIIDGQQRLATLSILATVVIDRLETLIANDIDPEANRERQEILRRTYLGDKDPRSLRYSSKLILNNNNNDFYKSNLINLREPRNIRKLTKSNQLLWKAFEYFRDRLNSLTDIIQFGDRLAAFLADTNELERIYNQVAIDIDSQQIDRPREVFEKLRPVYVSDEKFERDFSVLKIETKGQKKKLVRYILAKLENYVSGKPINEETPSIEHILPESPDRQWEQEFTNEQMADMRYRLGNLTFLEPSFNREIGQKKYDIKRQKYQQSSYILTQQITNDDWTPDSIARRQQELARQAIRVWRSDFV
;
A
#
# COMPACT_ATOMS: atom_id res chain seq x y z
N MET A 1 -16.03 35.03 29.77
CA MET A 1 -16.10 33.57 30.02
C MET A 1 -15.09 32.91 29.08
N ILE A 2 -14.03 32.31 29.65
CA ILE A 2 -13.01 31.60 28.87
C ILE A 2 -13.58 30.21 28.58
N HIS A 3 -14.00 29.97 27.33
CA HIS A 3 -14.34 28.61 26.88
C HIS A 3 -13.03 27.84 26.68
N SER A 4 -12.50 27.25 27.76
CA SER A 4 -11.50 26.20 27.70
C SER A 4 -12.22 24.87 27.51
N LEU A 5 -12.73 24.62 26.31
CA LEU A 5 -13.18 23.28 25.93
C LEU A 5 -11.94 22.49 25.49
N LEU A 6 -11.52 21.53 26.32
CA LEU A 6 -10.58 20.49 25.91
C LEU A 6 -11.33 19.57 24.94
N ASP A 7 -11.00 19.66 23.65
CA ASP A 7 -11.47 18.73 22.62
C ASP A 7 -10.48 17.57 22.52
N THR A 8 -10.89 16.38 22.91
CA THR A 8 -10.07 15.16 22.86
C THR A 8 -10.53 14.29 21.71
N ARG A 9 -9.63 14.02 20.78
CA ARG A 9 -9.89 13.15 19.63
C ARG A 9 -8.76 12.15 19.46
N THR A 10 -9.11 10.91 19.16
CA THR A 10 -8.15 9.90 18.72
C THR A 10 -7.94 10.06 17.22
N THR A 11 -6.70 10.24 16.81
CA THR A 11 -6.30 10.37 15.40
C THR A 11 -4.98 9.64 15.19
N ASN A 12 -4.75 9.14 13.99
CA ASN A 12 -3.41 8.67 13.61
C ASN A 12 -2.51 9.85 13.20
N PHE A 13 -1.22 9.56 13.00
CA PHE A 13 -0.21 10.56 12.64
C PHE A 13 -0.43 11.16 11.24
N GLY A 14 -0.83 10.34 10.26
CA GLY A 14 -1.11 10.79 8.89
C GLY A 14 -2.23 11.83 8.87
N ASP A 15 -3.32 11.59 9.59
CA ASP A 15 -4.47 12.49 9.68
C ASP A 15 -4.17 13.75 10.47
N LEU A 16 -3.36 13.62 11.53
CA LEU A 16 -2.90 14.76 12.29
C LEU A 16 -2.09 15.73 11.40
N ILE A 17 -1.21 15.22 10.54
CA ILE A 17 -0.32 16.07 9.73
C ILE A 17 -0.95 16.44 8.38
N SER A 18 -1.85 15.64 7.81
CA SER A 18 -2.42 15.89 6.47
C SER A 18 -3.53 16.95 6.43
N ASN A 19 -4.06 17.37 7.57
CA ASN A 19 -5.19 18.31 7.73
C ASN A 19 -4.95 19.78 7.31
N GLY A 20 -3.84 20.09 6.63
CA GLY A 20 -3.49 21.44 6.18
C GLY A 20 -3.08 22.42 7.29
N LYS A 21 -2.90 21.94 8.53
CA LYS A 21 -2.45 22.73 9.68
C LYS A 21 -0.93 22.75 9.79
N ILE A 22 -0.42 23.74 10.52
CA ILE A 22 1.00 23.91 10.83
C ILE A 22 1.18 23.82 12.35
N TYR A 23 2.09 22.95 12.76
CA TYR A 23 2.42 22.68 14.16
C TYR A 23 3.73 23.35 14.54
N ARG A 24 3.73 24.14 15.60
CA ARG A 24 4.90 24.88 16.08
C ARG A 24 5.23 24.48 17.50
N VAL A 25 6.48 24.11 17.73
CA VAL A 25 7.07 24.01 19.06
C VAL A 25 7.38 25.42 19.58
N PRO A 26 6.86 25.83 20.75
CA PRO A 26 7.18 27.12 21.34
C PRO A 26 8.68 27.33 21.59
N PRO A 27 9.18 28.58 21.55
CA PRO A 27 10.61 28.88 21.79
C PRO A 27 11.13 28.44 23.17
N PHE A 28 10.25 28.38 24.18
CA PHE A 28 10.58 28.00 25.55
C PHE A 28 10.53 26.49 25.81
N GLN A 29 10.10 25.69 24.84
CA GLN A 29 10.12 24.24 24.96
C GLN A 29 11.53 23.68 24.79
N ARG A 30 11.80 22.58 25.49
CA ARG A 30 13.12 21.93 25.45
C ARG A 30 13.46 21.47 24.03
N ASP A 31 14.75 21.50 23.73
CA ASP A 31 15.32 20.92 22.52
C ASP A 31 14.97 19.43 22.36
N TYR A 32 15.19 18.91 21.14
CA TYR A 32 15.13 17.48 20.90
C TYR A 32 16.11 16.73 21.82
N SER A 33 15.59 15.74 22.54
CA SER A 33 16.30 15.04 23.61
C SER A 33 16.01 13.54 23.64
N TRP A 34 15.14 13.01 22.77
CA TRP A 34 14.98 11.57 22.62
C TRP A 34 16.30 10.94 22.16
N ASN A 35 16.64 9.81 22.76
CA ASN A 35 17.86 9.06 22.52
C ASN A 35 17.52 7.65 21.99
N GLU A 36 18.54 6.81 21.85
CA GLU A 36 18.41 5.46 21.28
C GLU A 36 17.37 4.59 21.99
N GLU A 37 17.26 4.64 23.32
CA GLU A 37 16.23 3.90 24.07
C GLU A 37 14.82 4.31 23.61
N ASN A 38 14.57 5.62 23.47
CA ASN A 38 13.26 6.10 23.01
C ASN A 38 12.98 5.77 21.55
N TRP A 39 14.01 5.70 20.71
CA TRP A 39 13.85 5.33 19.30
C TRP A 39 13.57 3.85 19.16
N GLU A 40 14.21 3.01 19.98
CA GLU A 40 13.98 1.58 20.06
C GLU A 40 12.56 1.27 20.54
N ASP A 41 12.08 1.91 21.60
CA ASP A 41 10.69 1.76 22.06
C ASP A 41 9.70 2.07 20.92
N LEU A 42 9.88 3.23 20.25
CA LEU A 42 9.06 3.61 19.10
C LEU A 42 9.17 2.60 17.93
N TRP A 43 10.34 2.02 17.72
CA TRP A 43 10.53 1.05 16.64
C TRP A 43 9.82 -0.27 16.94
N GLN A 44 9.93 -0.78 18.16
CA GLN A 44 9.22 -1.99 18.61
C GLN A 44 7.71 -1.84 18.52
N ASP A 45 7.22 -0.64 18.84
CA ASP A 45 5.83 -0.25 18.67
C ASP A 45 5.38 -0.38 17.20
N ILE A 46 6.22 0.07 16.26
CA ILE A 46 5.97 -0.02 14.81
C ILE A 46 6.05 -1.48 14.33
N GLU A 47 7.04 -2.25 14.78
CA GLU A 47 7.18 -3.68 14.40
C GLU A 47 5.99 -4.53 14.86
N SER A 48 5.44 -4.22 16.03
CA SER A 48 4.25 -4.88 16.57
C SER A 48 3.00 -4.64 15.69
N LEU A 49 2.88 -3.45 15.10
CA LEU A 49 1.83 -3.13 14.12
C LEU A 49 2.04 -3.86 12.80
N LEU A 50 3.28 -3.91 12.29
CA LEU A 50 3.60 -4.58 11.02
C LEU A 50 3.41 -6.11 11.06
N THR A 51 3.62 -6.72 12.23
CA THR A 51 3.48 -8.18 12.42
C THR A 51 2.05 -8.59 12.79
N GLU A 52 1.09 -7.65 12.75
CA GLU A 52 -0.33 -7.83 13.10
C GLU A 52 -0.56 -8.43 14.51
N GLN A 53 0.43 -8.34 15.41
CA GLN A 53 0.26 -8.79 16.81
C GLN A 53 -0.74 -7.91 17.55
N THR A 54 -0.80 -6.63 17.18
CA THR A 54 -1.75 -5.65 17.70
C THR A 54 -2.29 -4.78 16.56
N PRO A 55 -3.62 -4.68 16.38
CA PRO A 55 -4.20 -3.94 15.25
C PRO A 55 -4.13 -2.41 15.42
N ILE A 56 -4.02 -1.93 16.66
CA ILE A 56 -3.93 -0.50 17.00
C ILE A 56 -2.96 -0.38 18.18
N HIS A 57 -2.05 0.59 18.12
CA HIS A 57 -1.17 0.92 19.22
C HIS A 57 -1.34 2.38 19.64
N TYR A 58 -1.48 2.60 20.95
CA TYR A 58 -1.58 3.93 21.52
C TYR A 58 -0.19 4.56 21.61
N MET A 59 0.09 5.45 20.66
CA MET A 59 1.35 6.18 20.59
C MET A 59 1.50 7.26 21.68
N GLY A 60 0.49 7.50 22.53
CA GLY A 60 0.50 8.56 23.54
C GLY A 60 -0.23 9.84 23.13
N ALA A 61 -0.56 10.67 24.12
CA ALA A 61 -1.28 11.93 23.90
C ALA A 61 -0.38 13.03 23.33
N ILE A 62 -0.96 13.93 22.53
CA ILE A 62 -0.35 15.18 22.07
C ILE A 62 -1.27 16.30 22.52
N VAL A 63 -0.71 17.32 23.16
CA VAL A 63 -1.48 18.48 23.63
C VAL A 63 -1.20 19.65 22.70
N LEU A 64 -2.25 20.15 22.07
CA LEU A 64 -2.19 21.23 21.09
C LEU A 64 -3.01 22.42 21.56
N GLN A 65 -2.49 23.61 21.31
CA GLN A 65 -3.20 24.86 21.54
C GLN A 65 -3.41 25.57 20.20
N SER A 66 -4.66 25.84 19.84
CA SER A 66 -4.97 26.65 18.65
C SER A 66 -4.50 28.09 18.85
N SER A 67 -4.03 28.73 17.78
CA SER A 67 -3.77 30.16 17.80
C SER A 67 -5.09 30.92 17.83
N LEU A 68 -5.18 31.97 18.66
CA LEU A 68 -6.34 32.86 18.72
C LEU A 68 -6.60 33.61 17.40
N GLU A 69 -5.55 33.76 16.57
CA GLU A 69 -5.60 34.56 15.34
C GLU A 69 -5.82 33.72 14.07
N SER A 70 -5.60 32.39 14.15
CA SER A 70 -5.71 31.53 12.97
C SER A 70 -5.84 30.06 13.34
N ASP A 71 -6.93 29.45 12.86
CA ASP A 71 -7.14 28.00 12.96
C ASP A 71 -6.12 27.18 12.17
N LYS A 72 -5.23 27.81 11.40
CA LYS A 72 -4.18 27.13 10.63
C LYS A 72 -2.98 26.74 11.52
N TYR A 73 -2.74 27.45 12.61
CA TYR A 73 -1.53 27.28 13.42
C TYR A 73 -1.87 26.69 14.79
N PHE A 74 -1.18 25.60 15.13
CA PHE A 74 -1.23 24.98 16.45
C PHE A 74 0.12 25.07 17.13
N THR A 75 0.10 25.42 18.41
CA THR A 75 1.26 25.37 19.29
C THR A 75 1.28 24.01 19.99
N ILE A 76 2.40 23.29 19.91
CA ILE A 76 2.58 22.01 20.60
C ILE A 76 2.96 22.29 22.05
N ILE A 77 2.08 21.92 22.97
CA ILE A 77 2.30 22.04 24.42
C ILE A 77 2.98 20.78 24.96
N ASP A 78 2.57 19.60 24.47
CA ASP A 78 3.18 18.31 24.80
C ASP A 78 3.14 17.36 23.60
N GLY A 79 4.01 16.35 23.58
CA GLY A 79 4.19 15.42 22.45
C GLY A 79 5.20 15.87 21.41
N GLN A 80 5.95 16.96 21.67
CA GLN A 80 6.89 17.56 20.72
C GLN A 80 7.99 16.60 20.24
N GLN A 81 8.53 15.76 21.14
CA GLN A 81 9.63 14.85 20.82
C GLN A 81 9.13 13.77 19.86
N ARG A 82 7.99 13.15 20.19
CA ARG A 82 7.32 12.15 19.38
C ARG A 82 6.97 12.67 17.99
N LEU A 83 6.37 13.85 17.89
CA LEU A 83 6.06 14.46 16.59
C LEU A 83 7.31 14.73 15.76
N ALA A 84 8.39 15.22 16.37
CA ALA A 84 9.66 15.39 15.68
C ALA A 84 10.20 14.05 15.17
N THR A 85 10.18 13.00 16.00
CA THR A 85 10.67 11.65 15.65
C THR A 85 9.85 10.99 14.55
N LEU A 86 8.52 11.05 14.60
CA LEU A 86 7.65 10.53 13.54
C LEU A 86 7.87 11.27 12.21
N SER A 87 8.14 12.58 12.27
CA SER A 87 8.48 13.36 11.09
C SER A 87 9.87 13.01 10.54
N ILE A 88 10.83 12.62 11.39
CA ILE A 88 12.13 12.06 10.97
C ILE A 88 11.90 10.72 10.26
N LEU A 89 11.08 9.83 10.81
CA LEU A 89 10.73 8.56 10.17
C LEU A 89 10.12 8.77 8.78
N ALA A 90 9.20 9.73 8.63
CA ALA A 90 8.65 10.09 7.32
C ALA A 90 9.74 10.56 6.34
N THR A 91 10.71 11.33 6.84
CA THR A 91 11.86 11.80 6.06
C THR A 91 12.74 10.65 5.59
N VAL A 92 12.98 9.63 6.43
CA VAL A 92 13.76 8.42 6.09
C VAL A 92 13.12 7.62 4.96
N VAL A 93 11.80 7.48 4.94
CA VAL A 93 11.10 6.77 3.86
C VAL A 93 11.20 7.55 2.54
N ILE A 94 11.09 8.87 2.60
CA ILE A 94 11.25 9.76 1.44
C ILE A 94 12.69 9.69 0.89
N ASP A 95 13.70 9.59 1.76
CA ASP A 95 15.12 9.34 1.40
C ASP A 95 15.29 7.99 0.71
N ARG A 96 14.61 6.96 1.21
CA ARG A 96 14.66 5.63 0.60
C ARG A 96 14.06 5.62 -0.81
N LEU A 97 12.94 6.32 -1.03
CA LEU A 97 12.36 6.49 -2.36
C LEU A 97 13.33 7.19 -3.33
N GLU A 98 14.08 8.20 -2.87
CA GLU A 98 15.12 8.86 -3.67
C GLU A 98 16.22 7.87 -4.09
N THR A 99 16.61 6.98 -3.17
CA THR A 99 17.56 5.90 -3.46
C THR A 99 17.01 4.91 -4.50
N LEU A 100 15.73 4.54 -4.44
CA LEU A 100 15.10 3.67 -5.46
C LEU A 100 15.07 4.33 -6.84
N ILE A 101 14.73 5.62 -6.91
CA ILE A 101 14.74 6.41 -8.15
C ILE A 101 16.16 6.48 -8.73
N ALA A 102 17.17 6.74 -7.90
CA ALA A 102 18.56 6.82 -8.32
C ALA A 102 19.11 5.48 -8.86
N ASN A 103 18.56 4.36 -8.38
CA ASN A 103 18.89 3.01 -8.83
C ASN A 103 17.99 2.51 -9.98
N ASP A 104 17.20 3.38 -10.60
CA ASP A 104 16.31 3.07 -11.72
C ASP A 104 15.21 2.03 -11.41
N ILE A 105 14.78 1.95 -10.14
CA ILE A 105 13.67 1.09 -9.71
C ILE A 105 12.39 1.92 -9.75
N ASP A 106 11.45 1.58 -10.65
CA ASP A 106 10.16 2.26 -10.85
C ASP A 106 10.24 3.80 -10.73
N PRO A 107 11.17 4.47 -11.45
CA PRO A 107 11.55 5.84 -11.13
C PRO A 107 10.38 6.82 -11.25
N GLU A 108 9.48 6.62 -12.21
CA GLU A 108 8.33 7.51 -12.41
C GLU A 108 7.31 7.38 -11.27
N ALA A 109 6.89 6.16 -10.96
CA ALA A 109 5.95 5.91 -9.86
C ALA A 109 6.55 6.32 -8.50
N ASN A 110 7.87 6.16 -8.32
CA ASN A 110 8.53 6.55 -7.08
C ASN A 110 8.70 8.07 -6.95
N ARG A 111 8.86 8.82 -8.04
CA ARG A 111 8.79 10.29 -8.00
C ARG A 111 7.41 10.77 -7.57
N GLU A 112 6.36 10.18 -8.13
CA GLU A 112 4.98 10.51 -7.75
C GLU A 112 4.72 10.22 -6.27
N ARG A 113 5.10 9.03 -5.79
CA ARG A 113 5.03 8.68 -4.35
C ARG A 113 5.81 9.65 -3.48
N GLN A 114 7.02 10.01 -3.89
CA GLN A 114 7.86 10.95 -3.15
C GLN A 114 7.20 12.33 -3.05
N GLU A 115 6.61 12.83 -4.14
CA GLU A 115 5.90 14.11 -4.16
C GLU A 115 4.68 14.08 -3.22
N ILE A 116 3.87 13.03 -3.30
CA ILE A 116 2.69 12.84 -2.44
C ILE A 116 3.12 12.81 -0.96
N LEU A 117 4.10 11.98 -0.60
CA LEU A 117 4.53 11.85 0.80
C LEU A 117 5.18 13.13 1.33
N ARG A 118 5.99 13.82 0.52
CA ARG A 118 6.55 15.12 0.91
C ARG A 118 5.45 16.13 1.20
N ARG A 119 4.43 16.22 0.34
CA ARG A 119 3.29 17.12 0.55
C ARG A 119 2.47 16.73 1.79
N THR A 120 2.23 15.43 1.99
CA THR A 120 1.43 14.90 3.09
C THR A 120 2.12 15.10 4.44
N TYR A 121 3.40 14.78 4.58
CA TYR A 121 4.09 14.76 5.88
C TYR A 121 5.00 15.96 6.14
N LEU A 122 5.65 16.51 5.11
CA LEU A 122 6.65 17.57 5.29
C LEU A 122 6.10 18.95 4.95
N GLY A 123 5.23 19.06 3.94
CA GLY A 123 4.49 20.28 3.55
C GLY A 123 4.72 20.72 2.10
N ASP A 124 4.15 21.87 1.73
CA ASP A 124 4.17 22.34 0.34
C ASP A 124 5.49 23.01 -0.02
N LYS A 125 5.92 22.84 -1.28
CA LYS A 125 7.03 23.57 -1.86
C LYS A 125 6.55 24.96 -2.30
N ASP A 126 7.13 26.00 -1.73
CA ASP A 126 6.81 27.36 -2.15
C ASP A 126 7.30 27.56 -3.60
N PRO A 127 6.42 27.96 -4.53
CA PRO A 127 6.75 28.01 -5.96
C PRO A 127 7.77 29.09 -6.31
N ARG A 128 8.01 30.07 -5.42
CA ARG A 128 8.97 31.17 -5.65
C ARG A 128 10.37 30.81 -5.16
N SER A 129 10.46 30.25 -3.97
CA SER A 129 11.73 29.92 -3.29
C SER A 129 12.17 28.49 -3.50
N LEU A 130 11.27 27.62 -3.99
CA LEU A 130 11.45 26.17 -4.13
C LEU A 130 11.83 25.48 -2.82
N ARG A 131 11.52 26.11 -1.68
CA ARG A 131 11.72 25.55 -0.34
C ARG A 131 10.43 24.97 0.19
N TYR A 132 10.52 23.84 0.90
CA TYR A 132 9.39 23.26 1.60
C TYR A 132 9.02 24.14 2.80
N SER A 133 7.77 24.60 2.84
CA SER A 133 7.14 25.07 4.07
C SER A 133 6.92 23.85 4.96
N SER A 134 7.57 23.81 6.13
CA SER A 134 7.42 22.65 7.00
C SER A 134 6.10 22.69 7.75
N LYS A 135 5.36 21.57 7.75
CA LYS A 135 4.20 21.34 8.62
C LYS A 135 4.57 21.29 10.10
N LEU A 136 5.83 21.00 10.42
CA LEU A 136 6.36 21.01 11.77
C LEU A 136 7.50 22.03 11.90
N ILE A 137 7.30 23.03 12.76
CA ILE A 137 8.31 24.04 13.09
C ILE A 137 8.84 23.71 14.48
N LEU A 138 10.09 23.27 14.58
CA LEU A 138 10.74 23.02 15.87
C LEU A 138 11.11 24.34 16.56
N ASN A 139 11.68 24.25 17.77
CA ASN A 139 12.22 25.42 18.46
C ASN A 139 13.43 26.01 17.70
N ASN A 140 13.87 27.19 18.12
CA ASN A 140 14.91 27.95 17.43
C ASN A 140 16.26 27.21 17.33
N ASN A 141 16.56 26.30 18.26
CA ASN A 141 17.84 25.58 18.28
C ASN A 141 17.89 24.41 17.28
N ASN A 142 16.72 23.85 16.96
CA ASN A 142 16.61 22.65 16.13
C ASN A 142 15.99 22.89 14.75
N ASN A 143 15.15 23.92 14.60
CA ASN A 143 14.35 24.13 13.39
C ASN A 143 15.21 24.34 12.13
N ASP A 144 16.30 25.09 12.23
CA ASP A 144 17.15 25.35 11.07
C ASP A 144 17.81 24.07 10.57
N PHE A 145 18.40 23.29 11.47
CA PHE A 145 18.99 21.99 11.15
C PHE A 145 17.94 21.01 10.59
N TYR A 146 16.78 20.93 11.24
CA TYR A 146 15.67 20.09 10.80
C TYR A 146 15.25 20.41 9.36
N LYS A 147 15.10 21.70 9.03
CA LYS A 147 14.77 22.12 7.65
C LYS A 147 15.91 21.88 6.67
N SER A 148 17.13 22.28 7.01
CA SER A 148 18.26 22.28 6.06
C SER A 148 18.83 20.89 5.80
N ASN A 149 18.78 19.99 6.79
CA ASN A 149 19.41 18.69 6.74
C ASN A 149 18.39 17.56 6.61
N LEU A 150 17.32 17.56 7.42
CA LEU A 150 16.36 16.46 7.40
C LEU A 150 15.37 16.63 6.25
N ILE A 151 14.57 17.71 6.22
CA ILE A 151 13.55 17.89 5.16
C ILE A 151 14.16 17.92 3.75
N ASN A 152 15.33 18.54 3.61
CA ASN A 152 16.04 18.66 2.34
C ASN A 152 17.03 17.51 2.08
N LEU A 153 17.05 16.46 2.91
CA LEU A 153 17.89 15.27 2.76
C LEU A 153 19.37 15.58 2.49
N ARG A 154 19.93 16.48 3.31
CA ARG A 154 21.31 16.94 3.18
C ARG A 154 22.14 16.47 4.37
N GLU A 155 23.14 15.66 4.08
CA GLU A 155 24.07 15.19 5.10
C GLU A 155 24.86 16.35 5.75
N PRO A 156 25.02 16.35 7.09
CA PRO A 156 25.84 17.32 7.78
C PRO A 156 27.32 17.06 7.55
N ARG A 157 28.06 18.10 7.16
CA ARG A 157 29.52 18.00 6.91
C ARG A 157 30.34 17.53 8.12
N ASN A 158 29.90 17.87 9.34
CA ASN A 158 30.59 17.48 10.57
C ASN A 158 29.59 17.39 11.73
N ILE A 159 29.17 16.16 12.04
CA ILE A 159 28.20 15.87 13.10
C ILE A 159 28.71 16.36 14.47
N ARG A 160 30.02 16.23 14.76
CA ARG A 160 30.60 16.61 16.06
C ARG A 160 30.54 18.12 16.34
N LYS A 161 30.41 18.96 15.30
CA LYS A 161 30.26 20.41 15.42
C LYS A 161 28.81 20.86 15.64
N LEU A 162 27.84 19.96 15.47
CA LEU A 162 26.45 20.26 15.75
C LEU A 162 26.22 20.35 17.27
N THR A 163 25.20 21.09 17.68
CA THR A 163 24.72 21.07 19.07
C THR A 163 24.27 19.65 19.44
N LYS A 164 24.31 19.28 20.73
CA LYS A 164 23.91 17.95 21.19
C LYS A 164 22.51 17.54 20.70
N SER A 165 21.55 18.47 20.70
CA SER A 165 20.19 18.21 20.22
C SER A 165 20.12 17.99 18.70
N ASN A 166 20.89 18.73 17.90
CA ASN A 166 21.00 18.48 16.45
C ASN A 166 21.75 17.18 16.12
N GLN A 167 22.73 16.79 16.96
CA GLN A 167 23.34 15.46 16.84
C GLN A 167 22.31 14.36 17.09
N LEU A 168 21.42 14.52 18.08
CA LEU A 168 20.34 13.56 18.36
C LEU A 168 19.34 13.47 17.21
N LEU A 169 18.95 14.60 16.59
CA LEU A 169 18.09 14.59 15.40
C LEU A 169 18.72 13.81 14.24
N TRP A 170 20.01 14.01 13.99
CA TRP A 170 20.71 13.29 12.93
C TRP A 170 20.87 11.80 13.26
N LYS A 171 21.24 11.47 14.50
CA LYS A 171 21.36 10.07 14.94
C LYS A 171 20.02 9.34 14.89
N ALA A 172 18.91 10.01 15.21
CA ALA A 172 17.58 9.44 15.04
C ALA A 172 17.32 9.10 13.56
N PHE A 173 17.65 10.01 12.64
CA PHE A 173 17.54 9.75 11.20
C PHE A 173 18.38 8.55 10.77
N GLU A 174 19.65 8.47 11.19
CA GLU A 174 20.52 7.32 10.91
C GLU A 174 19.95 6.02 11.49
N TYR A 175 19.51 6.03 12.74
CA TYR A 175 18.91 4.88 13.40
C TYR A 175 17.67 4.35 12.65
N PHE A 176 16.70 5.22 12.33
CA PHE A 176 15.50 4.79 11.60
C PHE A 176 15.80 4.38 10.17
N ARG A 177 16.82 4.97 9.53
CA ARG A 177 17.30 4.54 8.22
C ARG A 177 17.87 3.12 8.27
N ASP A 178 18.68 2.82 9.26
CA ASP A 178 19.26 1.48 9.44
C ASP A 178 18.19 0.44 9.78
N ARG A 179 17.25 0.79 10.66
CA ARG A 179 16.09 -0.04 11.00
C ARG A 179 15.19 -0.30 9.80
N LEU A 180 14.83 0.74 9.04
CA LEU A 180 14.06 0.57 7.81
C LEU A 180 14.80 -0.34 6.84
N ASN A 181 16.12 -0.16 6.65
CA ASN A 181 16.95 -1.01 5.79
C ASN A 181 16.96 -2.50 6.17
N SER A 182 16.62 -2.85 7.41
CA SER A 182 16.49 -4.25 7.83
C SER A 182 15.20 -4.92 7.34
N LEU A 183 14.17 -4.12 6.97
CA LEU A 183 12.89 -4.60 6.45
C LEU A 183 12.99 -4.89 4.95
N THR A 184 13.70 -5.96 4.58
CA THR A 184 14.02 -6.31 3.18
C THR A 184 12.80 -6.41 2.28
N ASP A 185 11.67 -6.86 2.84
CA ASP A 185 10.40 -7.01 2.12
C ASP A 185 9.71 -5.67 1.83
N ILE A 186 10.11 -4.58 2.49
CA ILE A 186 9.53 -3.24 2.30
C ILE A 186 10.47 -2.37 1.49
N ILE A 187 11.77 -2.34 1.82
CA ILE A 187 12.71 -1.32 1.29
C ILE A 187 12.99 -1.41 -0.21
N GLN A 188 12.64 -2.52 -0.85
CA GLN A 188 12.88 -2.74 -2.28
C GLN A 188 11.74 -2.22 -3.14
N PHE A 189 10.57 -1.92 -2.55
CA PHE A 189 9.35 -1.61 -3.28
C PHE A 189 8.77 -0.27 -2.82
N GLY A 190 8.59 0.66 -3.75
CA GLY A 190 8.12 2.00 -3.42
C GLY A 190 6.68 2.06 -2.92
N ASP A 191 5.81 1.18 -3.41
CA ASP A 191 4.43 1.02 -2.92
C ASP A 191 4.39 0.58 -1.45
N ARG A 192 5.24 -0.38 -1.06
CA ARG A 192 5.33 -0.84 0.33
C ARG A 192 5.94 0.20 1.26
N LEU A 193 6.90 1.00 0.78
CA LEU A 193 7.42 2.16 1.51
C LEU A 193 6.34 3.23 1.72
N ALA A 194 5.52 3.50 0.70
CA ALA A 194 4.40 4.40 0.82
C ALA A 194 3.35 3.85 1.80
N ALA A 195 3.00 2.58 1.70
CA ALA A 195 2.11 1.88 2.63
C ALA A 195 2.65 1.93 4.07
N PHE A 196 3.94 1.71 4.31
CA PHE A 196 4.55 1.80 5.64
C PHE A 196 4.29 3.15 6.36
N LEU A 197 4.20 4.27 5.62
CA LEU A 197 3.81 5.56 6.21
C LEU A 197 2.30 5.83 6.16
N ALA A 198 1.65 5.42 5.07
CA ALA A 198 0.26 5.77 4.75
C ALA A 198 -0.75 4.81 5.40
N ASP A 199 -0.38 3.58 5.73
CA ASP A 199 -1.18 2.60 6.45
C ASP A 199 -1.21 2.90 7.96
N THR A 200 -1.60 4.13 8.27
CA THR A 200 -2.71 4.32 9.20
C THR A 200 -3.95 4.73 8.39
N ASN A 201 -4.38 3.79 7.55
CA ASN A 201 -5.69 3.61 6.94
C ASN A 201 -6.41 4.85 6.34
N GLU A 202 -6.07 5.21 5.10
CA GLU A 202 -6.93 6.09 4.28
C GLU A 202 -8.34 5.51 4.09
N LEU A 203 -8.46 4.17 4.01
CA LEU A 203 -9.73 3.45 4.01
C LEU A 203 -10.49 3.66 5.34
N GLU A 204 -9.87 3.42 6.49
CA GLU A 204 -10.50 3.58 7.81
C GLU A 204 -10.87 5.04 8.08
N ARG A 205 -10.09 6.02 7.62
CA ARG A 205 -10.45 7.44 7.70
C ARG A 205 -11.73 7.73 6.94
N ILE A 206 -11.82 7.29 5.68
CA ILE A 206 -13.00 7.59 4.84
C ILE A 206 -14.20 6.77 5.34
N TYR A 207 -14.01 5.52 5.76
CA TYR A 207 -15.07 4.73 6.40
C TYR A 207 -15.55 5.35 7.72
N ASN A 208 -14.64 5.81 8.60
CA ASN A 208 -15.00 6.47 9.86
C ASN A 208 -15.68 7.81 9.63
N GLN A 209 -15.19 8.62 8.69
CA GLN A 209 -15.83 9.89 8.35
C GLN A 209 -17.23 9.66 7.80
N VAL A 210 -17.41 8.69 6.90
CA VAL A 210 -18.73 8.32 6.38
C VAL A 210 -19.64 7.81 7.51
N ALA A 211 -19.13 7.04 8.47
CA ALA A 211 -19.89 6.60 9.62
C ALA A 211 -20.33 7.78 10.53
N ILE A 212 -19.44 8.74 10.77
CA ILE A 212 -19.76 9.99 11.51
C ILE A 212 -20.81 10.82 10.76
N ASP A 213 -20.69 10.91 9.44
CA ASP A 213 -21.62 11.67 8.61
C ASP A 213 -23.03 11.03 8.59
N ILE A 214 -23.11 9.70 8.66
CA ILE A 214 -24.37 8.97 8.84
C ILE A 214 -24.96 9.25 10.24
N ASP A 215 -24.16 9.12 11.29
CA ASP A 215 -24.62 9.32 12.68
C ASP A 215 -25.07 10.76 12.95
N SER A 216 -24.36 11.74 12.39
CA SER A 216 -24.69 13.17 12.48
C SER A 216 -25.78 13.64 11.53
N GLN A 217 -26.43 12.73 10.78
CA GLN A 217 -27.48 13.02 9.80
C GLN A 217 -27.05 13.93 8.65
N GLN A 218 -25.74 14.01 8.37
CA GLN A 218 -25.21 14.70 7.18
C GLN A 218 -25.33 13.85 5.91
N ILE A 219 -25.37 12.52 6.07
CA ILE A 219 -25.70 11.55 5.02
C ILE A 219 -26.94 10.78 5.47
N ASP A 220 -28.04 10.89 4.72
CA ASP A 220 -29.29 10.16 4.97
C ASP A 220 -29.62 9.13 3.88
N ARG A 221 -28.81 9.07 2.82
CA ARG A 221 -29.03 8.20 1.64
C ARG A 221 -27.81 7.34 1.35
N PRO A 222 -28.00 6.04 1.01
CA PRO A 222 -26.91 5.15 0.61
C PRO A 222 -26.04 5.73 -0.50
N ARG A 223 -26.62 6.38 -1.51
CA ARG A 223 -25.86 6.96 -2.64
C ARG A 223 -24.76 7.92 -2.21
N GLU A 224 -24.99 8.71 -1.16
CA GLU A 224 -24.02 9.72 -0.69
C GLU A 224 -22.85 9.08 0.06
N VAL A 225 -23.08 7.95 0.75
CA VAL A 225 -22.03 7.09 1.30
C VAL A 225 -21.06 6.69 0.18
N PHE A 226 -21.58 6.21 -0.95
CA PHE A 226 -20.75 5.72 -2.04
C PHE A 226 -20.02 6.81 -2.80
N GLU A 227 -20.63 7.97 -3.01
CA GLU A 227 -19.91 9.14 -3.57
C GLU A 227 -18.71 9.53 -2.68
N LYS A 228 -18.85 9.44 -1.35
CA LYS A 228 -17.73 9.71 -0.42
C LYS A 228 -16.66 8.62 -0.42
N LEU A 229 -17.05 7.35 -0.61
CA LEU A 229 -16.10 6.23 -0.69
C LEU A 229 -15.45 6.10 -2.08
N ARG A 230 -16.02 6.71 -3.12
CA ARG A 230 -15.53 6.62 -4.51
C ARG A 230 -14.02 6.85 -4.68
N PRO A 231 -13.36 7.79 -3.99
CA PRO A 231 -11.91 8.01 -4.13
C PRO A 231 -11.03 6.82 -3.71
N VAL A 232 -11.53 5.95 -2.82
CA VAL A 232 -10.79 4.76 -2.36
C VAL A 232 -11.18 3.48 -3.10
N TYR A 233 -12.20 3.53 -3.94
CA TYR A 233 -12.54 2.41 -4.82
C TYR A 233 -11.66 2.42 -6.07
N VAL A 234 -11.18 1.23 -6.44
CA VAL A 234 -10.46 1.03 -7.70
C VAL A 234 -11.46 1.13 -8.85
N SER A 235 -11.23 2.03 -9.81
CA SER A 235 -12.04 2.14 -11.02
C SER A 235 -12.05 0.84 -11.83
N ASP A 236 -13.16 0.50 -12.48
CA ASP A 236 -13.28 -0.67 -13.36
C ASP A 236 -12.15 -0.74 -14.39
N GLU A 237 -11.74 0.38 -14.99
CA GLU A 237 -10.66 0.39 -15.99
C GLU A 237 -9.30 0.03 -15.38
N LYS A 238 -9.02 0.48 -14.16
CA LYS A 238 -7.79 0.11 -13.44
C LYS A 238 -7.84 -1.35 -13.02
N PHE A 239 -8.97 -1.79 -12.48
CA PHE A 239 -9.15 -3.18 -12.08
C PHE A 239 -8.99 -4.13 -13.28
N GLU A 240 -9.63 -3.83 -14.42
CA GLU A 240 -9.50 -4.64 -15.64
C GLU A 240 -8.05 -4.72 -16.12
N ARG A 241 -7.35 -3.56 -16.17
CA ARG A 241 -5.94 -3.52 -16.57
C ARG A 241 -5.06 -4.35 -15.64
N ASP A 242 -5.19 -4.16 -14.34
CA ASP A 242 -4.37 -4.89 -13.35
C ASP A 242 -4.68 -6.40 -13.38
N PHE A 243 -5.96 -6.78 -13.50
CA PHE A 243 -6.39 -8.17 -13.60
C PHE A 243 -5.89 -8.84 -14.90
N SER A 244 -5.85 -8.12 -16.02
CA SER A 244 -5.41 -8.64 -17.32
C SER A 244 -3.96 -9.14 -17.33
N VAL A 245 -3.12 -8.62 -16.43
CA VAL A 245 -1.71 -8.98 -16.30
C VAL A 245 -1.37 -9.70 -15.00
N LEU A 246 -2.36 -9.93 -14.14
CA LEU A 246 -2.21 -10.53 -12.82
C LEU A 246 -1.56 -11.92 -12.87
N LYS A 247 -0.55 -12.13 -12.04
CA LYS A 247 0.15 -13.41 -11.85
C LYS A 247 0.10 -13.83 -10.39
N ILE A 248 -0.35 -15.04 -10.12
CA ILE A 248 -0.45 -15.56 -8.76
C ILE A 248 0.07 -17.00 -8.73
N GLU A 249 1.06 -17.25 -7.89
CA GLU A 249 1.57 -18.60 -7.66
C GLU A 249 0.52 -19.50 -7.00
N THR A 250 0.52 -20.77 -7.37
CA THR A 250 -0.44 -21.77 -6.89
C THR A 250 0.07 -22.54 -5.66
N LYS A 251 0.86 -21.88 -4.80
CA LYS A 251 1.45 -22.43 -3.57
C LYS A 251 1.04 -21.63 -2.33
N GLY A 252 1.10 -22.24 -1.14
CA GLY A 252 0.85 -21.58 0.15
C GLY A 252 -0.50 -20.85 0.24
N GLN A 253 -0.51 -19.65 0.84
CA GLN A 253 -1.71 -18.81 0.94
C GLN A 253 -2.18 -18.28 -0.43
N LYS A 254 -1.25 -18.01 -1.37
CA LYS A 254 -1.57 -17.54 -2.72
C LYS A 254 -2.46 -18.55 -3.49
N LYS A 255 -2.29 -19.86 -3.24
CA LYS A 255 -3.17 -20.91 -3.77
C LYS A 255 -4.64 -20.72 -3.37
N LYS A 256 -4.92 -20.29 -2.13
CA LYS A 256 -6.29 -20.03 -1.67
C LYS A 256 -6.91 -18.86 -2.41
N LEU A 257 -6.14 -17.81 -2.67
CA LEU A 257 -6.59 -16.67 -3.47
C LEU A 257 -6.92 -17.07 -4.91
N VAL A 258 -6.09 -17.89 -5.56
CA VAL A 258 -6.40 -18.44 -6.90
C VAL A 258 -7.70 -19.24 -6.89
N ARG A 259 -7.89 -20.11 -5.90
CA ARG A 259 -9.13 -20.90 -5.74
C ARG A 259 -10.34 -20.00 -5.60
N TYR A 260 -10.27 -19.00 -4.72
CA TYR A 260 -11.34 -18.02 -4.54
C TYR A 260 -11.68 -17.30 -5.85
N ILE A 261 -10.68 -16.80 -6.57
CA ILE A 261 -10.87 -16.09 -7.85
C ILE A 261 -11.55 -16.99 -8.88
N LEU A 262 -11.03 -18.20 -9.09
CA LEU A 262 -11.60 -19.16 -10.04
C LEU A 262 -13.01 -19.59 -9.65
N ALA A 263 -13.27 -19.78 -8.35
CA ALA A 263 -14.61 -20.11 -7.85
C ALA A 263 -15.61 -18.99 -8.09
N LYS A 264 -15.22 -17.73 -7.85
CA LYS A 264 -16.08 -16.58 -8.10
C LYS A 264 -16.40 -16.41 -9.58
N LEU A 265 -15.42 -16.58 -10.46
CA LEU A 265 -15.63 -16.57 -11.91
C LEU A 265 -16.52 -17.75 -12.36
N GLU A 266 -16.28 -18.96 -11.85
CA GLU A 266 -17.06 -20.16 -12.18
C GLU A 266 -18.51 -20.02 -11.70
N ASN A 267 -18.73 -19.49 -10.50
CA ASN A 267 -20.06 -19.21 -9.97
C ASN A 267 -20.82 -18.22 -10.85
N TYR A 268 -20.13 -17.20 -11.35
CA TYR A 268 -20.72 -16.19 -12.21
C TYR A 268 -21.16 -16.77 -13.57
N VAL A 269 -20.33 -17.59 -14.21
CA VAL A 269 -20.68 -18.19 -15.51
C VAL A 269 -21.65 -19.36 -15.41
N SER A 270 -21.57 -20.15 -14.34
CA SER A 270 -22.44 -21.34 -14.16
C SER A 270 -23.78 -21.00 -13.49
N GLY A 271 -23.87 -19.85 -12.81
CA GLY A 271 -25.01 -19.48 -11.98
C GLY A 271 -25.19 -20.36 -10.74
N LYS A 272 -24.20 -21.19 -10.39
CA LYS A 272 -24.26 -22.14 -9.27
C LYS A 272 -23.06 -21.96 -8.33
N PRO A 273 -23.26 -22.02 -7.01
CA PRO A 273 -22.15 -21.97 -6.07
C PRO A 273 -21.30 -23.24 -6.15
N ILE A 274 -19.99 -23.07 -6.28
CA ILE A 274 -18.99 -24.13 -6.21
C ILE A 274 -18.29 -24.11 -4.84
N ASN A 275 -17.99 -25.29 -4.31
CA ASN A 275 -17.03 -25.41 -3.21
C ASN A 275 -15.62 -25.39 -3.79
N GLU A 276 -14.92 -24.28 -3.60
CA GLU A 276 -13.56 -24.01 -4.08
C GLU A 276 -12.47 -24.98 -3.55
N GLU A 277 -12.76 -25.78 -2.52
CA GLU A 277 -11.85 -26.81 -2.02
C GLU A 277 -11.89 -28.11 -2.84
N THR A 278 -13.04 -28.39 -3.49
CA THR A 278 -13.28 -29.63 -4.23
C THR A 278 -12.48 -29.76 -5.53
N PRO A 279 -12.41 -28.75 -6.42
CA PRO A 279 -11.66 -28.85 -7.66
C PRO A 279 -10.14 -28.87 -7.43
N SER A 280 -9.43 -29.40 -8.42
CA SER A 280 -8.01 -29.13 -8.60
C SER A 280 -7.82 -27.86 -9.44
N ILE A 281 -6.71 -27.15 -9.23
CA ILE A 281 -6.30 -26.09 -10.17
C ILE A 281 -5.52 -26.78 -11.29
N GLU A 282 -6.01 -26.66 -12.51
CA GLU A 282 -5.33 -27.10 -13.72
C GLU A 282 -4.46 -25.96 -14.27
N HIS A 283 -3.23 -26.32 -14.63
CA HIS A 283 -2.30 -25.45 -15.35
C HIS A 283 -2.28 -25.90 -16.81
N ILE A 284 -2.89 -25.11 -17.70
CA ILE A 284 -3.09 -25.52 -19.09
C ILE A 284 -1.72 -25.67 -19.78
N LEU A 285 -0.89 -24.61 -19.75
CA LEU A 285 0.56 -24.72 -19.81
C LEU A 285 1.05 -25.25 -18.44
N PRO A 286 1.61 -26.47 -18.37
CA PRO A 286 2.00 -27.10 -17.11
C PRO A 286 3.08 -26.31 -16.33
N GLU A 287 3.16 -26.52 -15.02
CA GLU A 287 4.25 -25.94 -14.20
C GLU A 287 5.64 -26.45 -14.61
N SER A 288 5.70 -27.72 -15.01
CA SER A 288 6.90 -28.37 -15.56
C SER A 288 6.54 -28.91 -16.95
N PRO A 289 6.53 -28.04 -17.98
CA PRO A 289 6.21 -28.47 -19.34
C PRO A 289 7.32 -29.38 -19.88
N ASP A 290 6.96 -30.36 -20.70
CA ASP A 290 7.93 -31.17 -21.43
C ASP A 290 8.38 -30.47 -22.72
N ARG A 291 9.34 -31.08 -23.44
CA ARG A 291 9.89 -30.51 -24.68
C ARG A 291 8.85 -30.27 -25.77
N GLN A 292 7.67 -30.87 -25.66
CA GLN A 292 6.64 -30.73 -26.68
C GLN A 292 6.06 -29.31 -26.71
N TRP A 293 6.07 -28.61 -25.57
CA TRP A 293 5.61 -27.22 -25.43
C TRP A 293 6.62 -26.17 -25.92
N GLU A 294 7.86 -26.56 -26.20
CA GLU A 294 8.91 -25.67 -26.73
C GLU A 294 8.62 -25.22 -28.18
N GLN A 295 7.64 -25.85 -28.85
CA GLN A 295 7.19 -25.45 -30.18
C GLN A 295 6.32 -24.18 -30.14
N GLU A 296 5.54 -24.01 -29.07
CA GLU A 296 4.59 -22.91 -28.92
C GLU A 296 5.06 -21.82 -27.95
N PHE A 297 6.05 -22.11 -27.09
CA PHE A 297 6.58 -21.18 -26.09
C PHE A 297 8.11 -21.19 -26.04
N THR A 298 8.72 -20.01 -25.94
CA THR A 298 10.10 -19.88 -25.47
C THR A 298 10.18 -20.08 -23.95
N ASN A 299 11.36 -20.38 -23.41
CA ASN A 299 11.57 -20.51 -21.96
C ASN A 299 11.13 -19.26 -21.18
N GLU A 300 11.37 -18.07 -21.74
CA GLU A 300 10.96 -16.80 -21.15
C GLU A 300 9.43 -16.65 -21.14
N GLN A 301 8.78 -16.97 -22.26
CA GLN A 301 7.32 -16.97 -22.36
C GLN A 301 6.69 -17.99 -21.40
N MET A 302 7.28 -19.17 -21.23
CA MET A 302 6.79 -20.16 -20.26
C MET A 302 6.83 -19.61 -18.84
N ALA A 303 7.93 -18.95 -18.45
CA ALA A 303 8.07 -18.33 -17.14
C ALA A 303 7.05 -17.18 -16.93
N ASP A 304 6.81 -16.36 -17.96
CA ASP A 304 5.86 -15.25 -17.90
C ASP A 304 4.40 -15.72 -17.78
N MET A 305 4.04 -16.77 -18.52
CA MET A 305 2.65 -17.22 -18.70
C MET A 305 2.19 -18.24 -17.66
N ARG A 306 3.11 -18.96 -17.00
CA ARG A 306 2.78 -20.08 -16.10
C ARG A 306 1.74 -19.75 -15.03
N TYR A 307 1.88 -18.60 -14.39
CA TYR A 307 1.07 -18.16 -13.24
C TYR A 307 0.04 -17.09 -13.59
N ARG A 308 -0.16 -16.82 -14.87
CA ARG A 308 -1.24 -15.96 -15.35
C ARG A 308 -2.59 -16.61 -15.11
N LEU A 309 -3.58 -15.86 -14.65
CA LEU A 309 -4.93 -16.39 -14.41
C LEU A 309 -5.57 -16.96 -15.69
N GLY A 310 -5.24 -16.41 -16.86
CA GLY A 310 -5.68 -16.99 -18.15
C GLY A 310 -5.19 -18.41 -18.39
N ASN A 311 -4.08 -18.82 -17.77
CA ASN A 311 -3.51 -20.17 -17.87
C ASN A 311 -4.09 -21.16 -16.84
N LEU A 312 -4.94 -20.69 -15.93
CA LEU A 312 -5.45 -21.47 -14.81
C LEU A 312 -6.95 -21.72 -14.99
N THR A 313 -7.38 -22.93 -14.63
CA THR A 313 -8.81 -23.26 -14.58
C THR A 313 -9.10 -24.32 -13.51
N PHE A 314 -10.36 -24.51 -13.16
CA PHE A 314 -10.76 -25.64 -12.33
C PHE A 314 -10.94 -26.92 -13.14
N LEU A 315 -10.51 -28.04 -12.58
CA LEU A 315 -10.68 -29.34 -13.19
C LEU A 315 -10.89 -30.41 -12.12
N GLU A 316 -11.61 -31.45 -12.47
CA GLU A 316 -11.79 -32.63 -11.63
C GLU A 316 -10.41 -33.25 -11.31
N PRO A 317 -10.12 -33.60 -10.05
CA PRO A 317 -8.83 -34.19 -9.69
C PRO A 317 -8.48 -35.47 -10.48
N SER A 318 -9.49 -36.26 -10.87
CA SER A 318 -9.31 -37.43 -11.73
C SER A 318 -8.87 -37.03 -13.15
N PHE A 319 -9.53 -36.05 -13.76
CA PHE A 319 -9.18 -35.56 -15.10
C PHE A 319 -7.82 -34.88 -15.11
N ASN A 320 -7.50 -34.07 -14.10
CA ASN A 320 -6.20 -33.41 -13.98
C ASN A 320 -5.06 -34.43 -13.90
N ARG A 321 -5.21 -35.50 -13.09
CA ARG A 321 -4.23 -36.60 -13.05
C ARG A 321 -4.10 -37.34 -14.38
N GLU A 322 -5.18 -37.49 -15.13
CA GLU A 322 -5.20 -38.20 -16.42
C GLU A 322 -4.53 -37.41 -17.55
N ILE A 323 -4.73 -36.09 -17.60
CA ILE A 323 -4.17 -35.25 -18.66
C ILE A 323 -2.77 -34.74 -18.34
N GLY A 324 -2.47 -34.44 -17.07
CA GLY A 324 -1.14 -34.05 -16.61
C GLY A 324 -0.43 -33.02 -17.49
N GLN A 325 0.73 -33.38 -18.01
CA GLN A 325 1.60 -32.49 -18.81
C GLN A 325 1.37 -32.59 -20.33
N LYS A 326 0.39 -33.38 -20.79
CA LYS A 326 0.10 -33.58 -22.22
C LYS A 326 -0.12 -32.25 -22.95
N LYS A 327 0.13 -32.24 -24.26
CA LYS A 327 -0.13 -31.08 -25.12
C LYS A 327 -1.59 -30.61 -25.04
N TYR A 328 -1.76 -29.33 -25.35
CA TYR A 328 -3.04 -28.64 -25.29
C TYR A 328 -4.17 -29.30 -26.11
N ASP A 329 -3.86 -29.82 -27.29
CA ASP A 329 -4.83 -30.51 -28.15
C ASP A 329 -5.51 -31.69 -27.44
N ILE A 330 -4.75 -32.48 -26.68
CA ILE A 330 -5.27 -33.58 -25.87
C ILE A 330 -6.02 -33.04 -24.65
N LYS A 331 -5.47 -32.03 -23.96
CA LYS A 331 -6.11 -31.41 -22.79
C LYS A 331 -7.47 -30.82 -23.15
N ARG A 332 -7.57 -30.11 -24.28
CA ARG A 332 -8.78 -29.46 -24.80
C ARG A 332 -9.92 -30.45 -25.02
N GLN A 333 -9.63 -31.63 -25.58
CA GLN A 333 -10.65 -32.68 -25.75
C GLN A 333 -11.25 -33.12 -24.41
N LYS A 334 -10.43 -33.14 -23.35
CA LYS A 334 -10.90 -33.46 -21.99
C LYS A 334 -11.68 -32.31 -21.35
N TYR A 335 -11.27 -31.06 -21.59
CA TYR A 335 -11.93 -29.88 -21.04
C TYR A 335 -13.41 -29.78 -21.43
N GLN A 336 -13.77 -30.21 -22.65
CA GLN A 336 -15.15 -30.28 -23.12
C GLN A 336 -16.03 -31.29 -22.34
N GLN A 337 -15.40 -32.20 -21.59
CA GLN A 337 -16.10 -33.19 -20.74
C GLN A 337 -16.14 -32.78 -19.26
N SER A 338 -15.49 -31.67 -18.88
CA SER A 338 -15.46 -31.20 -17.50
C SER A 338 -16.85 -30.74 -17.05
N SER A 339 -17.13 -30.78 -15.76
CA SER A 339 -18.32 -30.21 -15.14
C SER A 339 -18.24 -28.69 -14.91
N TYR A 340 -17.05 -28.09 -15.06
CA TYR A 340 -16.82 -26.66 -14.88
C TYR A 340 -16.99 -25.90 -16.20
N ILE A 341 -17.87 -24.90 -16.19
CA ILE A 341 -18.27 -24.12 -17.37
C ILE A 341 -17.10 -23.26 -17.88
N LEU A 342 -16.30 -22.64 -17.00
CA LEU A 342 -15.11 -21.90 -17.43
C LEU A 342 -14.11 -22.78 -18.18
N THR A 343 -14.04 -24.06 -17.81
CA THR A 343 -13.15 -25.03 -18.45
C THR A 343 -13.71 -25.48 -19.79
N GLN A 344 -15.01 -25.73 -19.89
CA GLN A 344 -15.68 -26.03 -21.17
C GLN A 344 -15.57 -24.88 -22.18
N GLN A 345 -15.55 -23.63 -21.72
CA GLN A 345 -15.38 -22.44 -22.56
C GLN A 345 -13.99 -22.32 -23.21
N ILE A 346 -13.03 -23.16 -22.82
CA ILE A 346 -11.71 -23.20 -23.44
C ILE A 346 -11.81 -23.97 -24.77
N THR A 347 -12.09 -23.22 -25.85
CA THR A 347 -12.34 -23.79 -27.20
C THR A 347 -11.29 -23.40 -28.25
N ASN A 348 -10.30 -22.57 -27.90
CA ASN A 348 -9.23 -22.15 -28.82
C ASN A 348 -8.59 -23.36 -29.51
N ASP A 349 -8.16 -23.19 -30.76
CA ASP A 349 -7.39 -24.22 -31.47
C ASP A 349 -5.94 -24.31 -31.01
N ASP A 350 -5.42 -23.21 -30.49
CA ASP A 350 -4.05 -23.05 -30.04
C ASP A 350 -3.97 -22.68 -28.55
N TRP A 351 -2.80 -22.98 -27.95
CA TRP A 351 -2.43 -22.46 -26.64
C TRP A 351 -1.07 -21.82 -26.72
N THR A 352 -1.07 -20.48 -26.77
CA THR A 352 0.09 -19.62 -27.02
C THR A 352 0.08 -18.47 -26.02
N PRO A 353 1.16 -17.69 -25.90
CA PRO A 353 1.16 -16.47 -25.07
C PRO A 353 -0.01 -15.54 -25.38
N ASP A 354 -0.34 -15.38 -26.67
CA ASP A 354 -1.44 -14.54 -27.12
C ASP A 354 -2.81 -15.10 -26.73
N SER A 355 -3.03 -16.42 -26.81
CA SER A 355 -4.30 -17.01 -26.41
C SER A 355 -4.51 -16.95 -24.89
N ILE A 356 -3.45 -17.13 -24.09
CA ILE A 356 -3.48 -16.94 -22.63
C ILE A 356 -3.81 -15.48 -22.29
N ALA A 357 -3.16 -14.51 -22.94
CA ALA A 357 -3.41 -13.09 -22.72
C ALA A 357 -4.84 -12.68 -23.11
N ARG A 358 -5.33 -13.13 -24.28
CA ARG A 358 -6.72 -12.90 -24.71
C ARG A 358 -7.71 -13.47 -23.71
N ARG A 359 -7.51 -14.71 -23.28
CA ARG A 359 -8.36 -15.35 -22.28
C ARG A 359 -8.35 -14.59 -20.95
N GLN A 360 -7.18 -14.14 -20.49
CA GLN A 360 -7.10 -13.38 -19.23
C GLN A 360 -7.80 -12.03 -19.33
N GLN A 361 -7.78 -11.37 -20.50
CA GLN A 361 -8.56 -10.16 -20.74
C GLN A 361 -10.06 -10.44 -20.66
N GLU A 362 -10.54 -11.56 -21.21
CA GLU A 362 -11.94 -11.97 -21.09
C GLU A 362 -12.34 -12.24 -19.64
N LEU A 363 -11.47 -12.93 -18.88
CA LEU A 363 -11.65 -13.11 -17.44
C LEU A 363 -11.67 -11.77 -16.69
N ALA A 364 -10.85 -10.80 -17.08
CA ALA A 364 -10.84 -9.46 -16.47
C ALA A 364 -12.18 -8.73 -16.69
N ARG A 365 -12.76 -8.83 -17.88
CA ARG A 365 -14.10 -8.27 -18.17
C ARG A 365 -15.20 -8.95 -17.36
N GLN A 366 -15.11 -10.27 -17.18
CA GLN A 366 -16.03 -10.99 -16.30
C GLN A 366 -15.82 -10.56 -14.84
N ALA A 367 -14.56 -10.43 -14.40
CA ALA A 367 -14.17 -10.06 -13.05
C ALA A 367 -14.80 -8.72 -12.62
N ILE A 368 -14.84 -7.71 -13.51
CA ILE A 368 -15.55 -6.45 -13.24
C ILE A 368 -17.01 -6.68 -12.85
N ARG A 369 -17.69 -7.65 -13.45
CA ARG A 369 -19.08 -8.00 -13.13
C ARG A 369 -19.20 -8.83 -11.86
N VAL A 370 -18.23 -9.72 -11.62
CA VAL A 370 -18.19 -10.58 -10.42
C VAL A 370 -17.99 -9.77 -9.15
N TRP A 371 -17.06 -8.81 -9.18
CA TRP A 371 -16.71 -7.95 -8.06
C TRP A 371 -17.26 -6.53 -8.23
N ARG A 372 -18.41 -6.41 -8.93
CA ARG A 372 -19.07 -5.12 -9.11
C ARG A 372 -19.50 -4.58 -7.75
N SER A 373 -19.11 -3.34 -7.46
CA SER A 373 -19.77 -2.57 -6.41
C SER A 373 -21.05 -2.01 -7.01
N ASP A 374 -22.22 -2.54 -6.62
CA ASP A 374 -23.55 -2.15 -7.16
C ASP A 374 -23.95 -0.69 -6.89
N PHE A 375 -23.06 0.07 -6.28
CA PHE A 375 -23.33 1.37 -5.73
C PHE A 375 -22.36 2.47 -6.19
N VAL A 376 -21.43 2.14 -7.09
CA VAL A 376 -20.54 3.09 -7.79
C VAL A 376 -21.06 3.34 -9.21
#